data_AF-A0A7W8F552-F1
#
_entry.id   AF-A0A7W8F552-F1
#
_cell.length_a   1.000
_cell.length_b   1.000
_cell.length_c   1.000
_cell.angle_alpha   90.00
_cell.angle_beta   90.00
_cell.angle_gamma   90.00
#
_symmetry.space_group_name_H-M   'P 1'
#
loop_
_entity.id
_entity.type
_entity.pdbx_description
1 polymer ?
#
loop_
_entity_poly.entity_id
_entity_poly.type
_entity_poly.pdbx_seq_one_letter_code
_entity_poly.pdbx_strand_id
1 'polypeptide(L)'
;MPARHAHTAPEGAAAPHDLVGIGFGPANLALAIAAREHGQGDPDGAIRAAFVERQERFGWHRGMLLEGATMQVSFLKDLVTMRDPGSRFSFLHYLQERGRLADFINQKTFYPTRIEFHDYFEWCAAR
;
A
#
# COMPACT_ATOMS: atom_id res chain seq x y z
N MET A 1 16.17 25.34 -14.27
CA MET A 1 16.63 24.33 -13.30
C MET A 1 17.09 25.07 -12.05
N PRO A 2 16.25 25.25 -11.01
CA PRO A 2 16.75 25.86 -9.79
C PRO A 2 17.57 24.84 -9.01
N ALA A 3 18.70 25.31 -8.47
CA ALA A 3 19.71 24.52 -7.79
C ALA A 3 19.13 23.79 -6.57
N ARG A 4 19.44 22.49 -6.44
CA ARG A 4 19.23 21.74 -5.20
C ARG A 4 20.05 22.43 -4.10
N HIS A 5 19.39 22.94 -3.07
CA HIS A 5 20.06 23.33 -1.83
C HIS A 5 20.69 22.07 -1.22
N ALA A 6 22.01 21.93 -1.39
CA ALA A 6 22.78 20.88 -0.77
C ALA A 6 22.90 21.20 0.73
N HIS A 7 21.99 20.64 1.53
CA HIS A 7 22.16 20.60 2.97
C HIS A 7 23.24 19.55 3.25
N THR A 8 24.45 19.99 3.56
CA THR A 8 25.49 19.11 4.09
C THR A 8 25.02 18.60 5.45
N ALA A 9 24.71 17.30 5.53
CA ALA A 9 24.40 16.63 6.78
C ALA A 9 25.71 16.45 7.59
N PRO A 10 25.66 16.53 8.93
CA PRO A 10 26.83 16.28 9.76
C PRO A 10 27.33 14.83 9.61
N GLU A 11 28.64 14.62 9.64
CA GLU A 11 29.28 13.30 9.55
C GLU A 11 28.70 12.35 10.61
N GLY A 12 28.11 11.25 10.14
CA GLY A 12 27.46 10.23 10.99
C GLY A 12 25.93 10.30 11.04
N ALA A 13 25.30 11.36 10.50
CA ALA A 13 23.85 11.39 10.34
C ALA A 13 23.41 10.52 9.16
N ALA A 14 22.43 9.64 9.38
CA ALA A 14 21.76 8.95 8.28
C ALA A 14 21.29 10.01 7.27
N ALA A 15 21.60 9.80 5.98
CA ALA A 15 21.25 10.78 4.97
C ALA A 15 19.71 11.06 4.99
N PRO A 16 19.26 12.27 4.62
CA PRO A 16 17.88 12.67 4.80
C PRO A 16 16.90 11.78 4.01
N HIS A 17 15.66 11.67 4.52
CA HIS A 17 14.56 11.04 3.79
C HIS A 17 14.05 12.01 2.72
N ASP A 18 13.71 11.49 1.55
CA ASP A 18 13.08 12.26 0.47
C ASP A 18 11.60 12.52 0.77
N LEU A 19 10.97 11.60 1.50
CA LEU A 19 9.54 11.63 1.83
C LEU A 19 9.30 11.13 3.25
N VAL A 20 8.49 11.86 4.02
CA VAL A 20 7.96 11.41 5.31
C VAL A 20 6.44 11.52 5.31
N GLY A 21 5.75 10.40 5.44
CA GLY A 21 4.30 10.35 5.56
C GLY A 21 3.83 10.23 7.01
N ILE A 22 2.90 11.09 7.42
CA ILE A 22 2.24 11.01 8.74
C ILE A 22 0.91 10.26 8.59
N GLY A 23 0.76 9.18 9.35
CA GLY A 23 -0.27 8.17 9.22
C GLY A 23 0.12 7.06 8.25
N PHE A 24 -0.38 5.84 8.48
CA PHE A 24 -0.16 4.70 7.59
C PHE A 24 -1.48 3.96 7.31
N GLY A 25 -2.48 4.72 6.87
CA GLY A 25 -3.72 4.20 6.29
C GLY A 25 -3.60 3.96 4.77
N PRO A 26 -4.70 3.60 4.09
CA PRO A 26 -4.68 3.21 2.67
C PRO A 26 -4.00 4.21 1.73
N ALA A 27 -4.14 5.52 1.97
CA ALA A 27 -3.52 6.55 1.12
C ALA A 27 -1.98 6.49 1.16
N ASN A 28 -1.39 6.50 2.37
CA ASN A 28 0.06 6.41 2.51
C ASN A 28 0.60 5.00 2.23
N LEU A 29 -0.21 3.96 2.42
CA LEU A 29 0.13 2.60 1.99
C LEU A 29 0.24 2.52 0.45
N ALA A 30 -0.71 3.10 -0.30
CA ALA A 30 -0.61 3.18 -1.76
C ALA A 30 0.62 3.99 -2.20
N LEU A 31 0.93 5.09 -1.52
CA LEU A 31 2.12 5.89 -1.80
C LEU A 31 3.41 5.11 -1.53
N ALA A 32 3.48 4.35 -0.43
CA ALA A 32 4.62 3.50 -0.11
C ALA A 32 4.85 2.44 -1.19
N ILE A 33 3.77 1.80 -1.67
CA ILE A 33 3.84 0.82 -2.75
C ILE A 33 4.35 1.48 -4.04
N ALA A 34 3.79 2.63 -4.42
CA ALA A 34 4.22 3.36 -5.62
C ALA A 34 5.70 3.79 -5.55
N ALA A 35 6.14 4.31 -4.40
CA ALA A 35 7.53 4.70 -4.18
C ALA A 35 8.48 3.51 -4.26
N ARG A 36 8.08 2.35 -3.72
CA ARG A 36 8.84 1.11 -3.79
C ARG A 36 9.00 0.63 -5.23
N GLU A 37 7.90 0.57 -5.97
CA GLU A 37 7.92 0.08 -7.36
C GLU A 37 8.65 1.03 -8.31
N HIS A 38 8.62 2.34 -8.06
CA HIS A 38 9.39 3.30 -8.83
C HIS A 38 10.89 3.00 -8.86
N GLY A 39 11.45 2.58 -7.71
CA GLY A 39 12.88 2.23 -7.60
C GLY A 39 13.26 0.86 -8.13
N GLN A 40 12.31 0.00 -8.54
CA GLN A 40 12.63 -1.39 -8.94
C GLN A 40 13.32 -1.52 -10.31
N GLY A 41 13.39 -0.44 -11.10
CA GLY A 41 14.08 -0.40 -12.40
C GLY A 41 15.24 0.59 -12.49
N ASP A 42 15.41 1.44 -11.48
CA ASP A 42 16.43 2.48 -11.43
C ASP A 42 16.89 2.70 -9.98
N PRO A 43 18.02 2.09 -9.57
CA PRO A 43 18.56 2.25 -8.21
C PRO A 43 18.87 3.70 -7.84
N ASP A 44 19.23 4.54 -8.81
CA ASP A 44 19.52 5.96 -8.60
C ASP A 44 18.21 6.78 -8.44
N GLY A 45 17.08 6.20 -8.84
CA GLY A 45 15.73 6.74 -8.67
C GLY A 45 15.00 6.28 -7.40
N ALA A 46 15.66 5.52 -6.51
CA ALA A 46 15.04 5.02 -5.29
C ALA A 46 14.63 6.16 -4.33
N ILE A 47 13.36 6.20 -3.94
CA ILE A 47 12.82 7.21 -3.02
C ILE A 47 12.99 6.72 -1.59
N ARG A 48 13.72 7.48 -0.76
CA ARG A 48 13.89 7.18 0.66
C ARG A 48 12.68 7.68 1.45
N ALA A 49 11.64 6.87 1.45
CA ALA A 49 10.39 7.14 2.16
C ALA A 49 10.37 6.54 3.57
N ALA A 50 9.88 7.30 4.54
CA ALA A 50 9.50 6.82 5.86
C ALA A 50 8.04 7.15 6.15
N PHE A 51 7.36 6.29 6.91
CA PHE A 51 5.97 6.50 7.33
C PHE A 51 5.85 6.27 8.83
N VAL A 52 5.11 7.14 9.51
CA VAL A 52 4.88 7.05 10.96
C VAL A 52 3.39 6.93 11.22
N GLU A 53 2.98 5.99 12.07
CA GLU A 53 1.59 5.73 12.42
C GLU A 53 1.45 5.61 13.93
N ARG A 54 0.35 6.14 14.47
CA ARG A 54 0.08 6.09 15.92
C ARG A 54 -0.38 4.70 16.39
N GLN A 55 -1.04 3.94 15.51
CA GLN A 55 -1.45 2.57 15.81
C GLN A 55 -0.23 1.65 15.78
N GLU A 56 -0.13 0.77 16.77
CA GLU A 56 0.97 -0.21 16.89
C GLU A 56 1.05 -1.21 15.73
N ARG A 57 -0.07 -1.42 15.03
CA ARG A 57 -0.18 -2.27 13.85
C ARG A 57 -1.16 -1.66 12.86
N PHE A 58 -0.93 -1.85 11.56
CA PHE A 58 -1.80 -1.35 10.48
C PHE A 58 -3.27 -1.62 10.81
N GLY A 59 -4.16 -0.65 10.63
CA GLY A 59 -5.57 -0.80 10.94
C GLY A 59 -6.45 0.12 10.12
N TRP A 60 -7.40 -0.44 9.38
CA TRP A 60 -8.35 0.32 8.56
C TRP A 60 -9.78 0.20 9.12
N HIS A 61 -10.25 1.25 9.79
CA HIS A 61 -11.59 1.34 10.39
C HIS A 61 -12.02 0.08 11.18
N ARG A 62 -11.14 -0.43 12.06
CA ARG A 62 -11.37 -1.69 12.81
C ARG A 62 -12.70 -1.75 13.55
N GLY A 63 -13.15 -0.64 14.14
CA GLY A 63 -14.44 -0.56 14.82
C GLY A 63 -15.67 -0.65 13.89
N MET A 64 -15.46 -0.65 12.56
CA MET A 64 -16.51 -0.72 11.54
C MET A 64 -16.40 -1.97 10.66
N LEU A 65 -15.65 -2.98 11.10
CA LEU A 65 -15.56 -4.29 10.44
C LEU A 65 -16.75 -5.17 10.86
N LEU A 66 -17.95 -4.67 10.57
CA LEU A 66 -19.20 -5.37 10.86
C LEU A 66 -19.32 -6.60 9.95
N GLU A 67 -19.86 -7.68 10.50
CA GLU A 67 -20.12 -8.91 9.75
C GLU A 67 -21.04 -8.63 8.54
N GLY A 68 -20.70 -9.21 7.39
CA GLY A 68 -21.45 -9.02 6.15
C GLY A 68 -21.28 -7.66 5.47
N ALA A 69 -20.62 -6.68 6.08
CA ALA A 69 -20.38 -5.39 5.44
C ALA A 69 -19.42 -5.54 4.25
N THR A 70 -19.78 -4.96 3.11
CA THR A 70 -19.01 -5.01 1.86
C THR A 70 -18.34 -3.68 1.52
N MET A 71 -17.36 -3.74 0.63
CA MET A 71 -16.78 -2.56 0.01
C MET A 71 -17.83 -1.84 -0.85
N GLN A 72 -17.81 -0.51 -0.83
CA GLN A 72 -18.70 0.32 -1.66
C GLN A 72 -18.08 0.68 -3.03
N VAL A 73 -16.89 0.14 -3.31
CA VAL A 73 -16.15 0.33 -4.56
C VAL A 73 -15.70 -1.03 -5.09
N SER A 74 -15.55 -1.14 -6.41
CA SER A 74 -15.00 -2.33 -7.05
C SER A 74 -13.60 -2.64 -6.51
N PHE A 75 -13.29 -3.93 -6.31
CA PHE A 75 -11.94 -4.38 -5.93
C PHE A 75 -10.87 -3.98 -6.95
N LEU A 76 -11.23 -3.69 -8.20
CA LEU A 76 -10.29 -3.17 -9.22
C LEU A 76 -9.82 -1.73 -8.92
N LYS A 77 -10.47 -1.05 -7.96
CA LYS A 77 -10.01 0.21 -7.36
C LYS A 77 -9.24 -0.06 -6.07
N ASP A 78 -8.46 -1.14 -6.04
CA ASP A 78 -7.48 -1.38 -4.98
C ASP A 78 -6.36 -0.32 -4.98
N LEU A 79 -5.28 -0.58 -4.23
CA LEU A 79 -4.21 0.38 -4.05
C LEU A 79 -3.37 0.64 -5.31
N VAL A 80 -3.43 -0.24 -6.32
CA VAL A 80 -2.42 -0.27 -7.39
C VAL A 80 -2.95 -0.58 -8.79
N THR A 81 -4.04 -1.34 -8.93
CA THR A 81 -4.48 -1.92 -10.20
C THR A 81 -4.73 -0.86 -11.28
N MET A 82 -5.26 0.31 -10.91
CA MET A 82 -5.46 1.40 -11.87
C MET A 82 -4.17 2.10 -12.32
N ARG A 83 -3.07 1.96 -11.57
CA ARG A 83 -1.73 2.45 -11.94
C ARG A 83 -0.97 1.38 -12.72
N ASP A 84 -1.00 0.14 -12.24
CA ASP A 84 -0.34 -1.01 -12.84
C ASP A 84 -1.07 -2.32 -12.48
N PRO A 85 -1.85 -2.92 -13.41
CA PRO A 85 -2.50 -4.22 -13.21
C PRO A 85 -1.52 -5.38 -12.99
N GLY A 86 -0.26 -5.23 -13.41
CA GLY A 86 0.80 -6.22 -13.23
C GLY A 86 1.45 -6.19 -11.84
N SER A 87 1.13 -5.20 -11.02
CA SER A 87 1.69 -5.06 -9.67
C SER A 87 1.40 -6.28 -8.82
N ARG A 88 2.44 -6.71 -8.09
CA ARG A 88 2.33 -7.79 -7.10
C ARG A 88 1.50 -7.40 -5.90
N PHE A 89 1.12 -6.12 -5.75
CA PHE A 89 0.26 -5.64 -4.67
C PHE A 89 -1.22 -5.54 -5.05
N SER A 90 -1.62 -6.02 -6.22
CA SER A 90 -3.03 -6.02 -6.61
C SER A 90 -3.84 -6.96 -5.71
N PHE A 91 -5.13 -6.67 -5.54
CA PHE A 91 -6.06 -7.51 -4.81
C PHE A 91 -6.14 -8.92 -5.41
N LEU A 92 -5.98 -9.05 -6.72
CA LEU A 92 -5.92 -10.36 -7.40
C LEU A 92 -4.66 -11.16 -7.01
N HIS A 93 -3.49 -10.52 -6.92
CA HIS A 93 -2.29 -11.17 -6.42
C HIS A 93 -2.43 -11.59 -4.95
N TYR A 94 -3.04 -10.75 -4.13
CA TYR A 94 -3.39 -11.10 -2.76
C TYR A 94 -4.27 -12.37 -2.70
N LEU A 95 -5.35 -12.42 -3.48
CA LEU A 95 -6.23 -13.60 -3.53
C LEU A 95 -5.49 -14.85 -4.00
N GLN A 96 -4.59 -14.72 -4.98
CA GLN A 96 -3.75 -15.81 -5.45
C GLN A 96 -2.84 -16.34 -4.33
N GLU A 97 -2.15 -15.47 -3.62
CA GLU A 97 -1.26 -15.86 -2.50
C GLU A 97 -2.02 -16.45 -1.31
N ARG A 98 -3.26 -16.01 -1.08
CA ARG A 98 -4.15 -16.62 -0.08
C ARG A 98 -4.76 -17.95 -0.53
N GLY A 99 -4.56 -18.37 -1.77
CA GLY A 99 -5.18 -19.57 -2.34
C GLY A 99 -6.70 -19.45 -2.54
N ARG A 100 -7.22 -18.22 -2.63
CA ARG A 100 -8.66 -17.90 -2.66
C ARG A 100 -9.14 -17.31 -3.98
N LEU A 101 -8.28 -17.20 -5.00
CA LEU A 101 -8.65 -16.59 -6.27
C LEU A 101 -9.83 -17.29 -6.96
N ALA A 102 -9.80 -18.64 -7.04
CA ALA A 102 -10.88 -19.40 -7.65
C ALA A 102 -12.21 -19.23 -6.89
N ASP A 103 -12.17 -19.28 -5.56
CA ASP A 103 -13.35 -19.07 -4.72
C ASP A 103 -13.93 -17.67 -4.89
N PHE A 104 -13.08 -16.64 -4.94
CA PHE A 104 -13.51 -15.27 -5.14
C PHE A 104 -14.14 -15.07 -6.53
N ILE A 105 -13.56 -15.64 -7.59
CA ILE A 105 -14.15 -15.63 -8.94
C ILE A 105 -15.54 -16.27 -8.92
N ASN A 106 -15.70 -17.40 -8.22
CA ASN A 106 -16.97 -18.11 -8.13
C ASN A 106 -18.06 -17.34 -7.37
N GLN A 107 -17.69 -16.39 -6.49
CA GLN A 107 -18.64 -15.51 -5.82
C GLN A 107 -19.29 -14.48 -6.76
N LYS A 108 -18.71 -14.22 -7.93
CA LYS A 108 -19.25 -13.31 -8.96
C LYS A 108 -19.62 -11.92 -8.43
N THR A 109 -18.80 -11.39 -7.52
CA THR A 109 -18.97 -10.07 -6.92
C THR A 109 -17.80 -9.14 -7.25
N PHE A 110 -18.08 -7.84 -7.39
CA PHE A 110 -17.06 -6.80 -7.43
C PHE A 110 -16.75 -6.21 -6.05
N TYR A 111 -17.55 -6.56 -5.04
CA TYR A 111 -17.58 -5.91 -3.74
C TYR A 111 -17.19 -6.93 -2.66
N PRO A 112 -15.88 -7.11 -2.39
CA PRO A 112 -15.41 -7.98 -1.31
C PRO A 112 -15.94 -7.51 0.05
N THR A 113 -15.88 -8.36 1.06
CA THR A 113 -16.20 -7.92 2.42
C THR A 113 -15.18 -6.91 2.91
N ARG A 114 -15.59 -6.00 3.79
CA ARG A 114 -14.66 -5.06 4.43
C ARG A 114 -13.57 -5.77 5.24
N ILE A 115 -13.89 -6.94 5.81
CA ILE A 115 -12.94 -7.79 6.53
C ILE A 115 -11.87 -8.31 5.58
N GLU A 116 -12.26 -8.85 4.42
CA GLU A 116 -11.32 -9.34 3.40
C GLU A 116 -10.46 -8.20 2.82
N PHE A 117 -11.06 -7.05 2.55
CA PHE A 117 -10.31 -5.90 2.05
C PHE A 117 -9.38 -5.29 3.11
N HIS A 118 -9.75 -5.40 4.39
CA HIS A 118 -8.86 -5.06 5.50
C HIS A 118 -7.66 -6.02 5.58
N ASP A 119 -7.87 -7.33 5.43
CA ASP A 119 -6.77 -8.32 5.38
C ASP A 119 -5.86 -8.08 4.18
N TYR A 120 -6.42 -7.71 3.02
CA TYR A 120 -5.63 -7.26 1.87
C TYR A 120 -4.72 -6.08 2.22
N PHE A 121 -5.25 -5.07 2.92
CA PHE A 121 -4.42 -3.93 3.34
C PHE A 121 -3.35 -4.31 4.37
N GLU A 122 -3.67 -5.17 5.35
CA GLU A 122 -2.68 -5.69 6.30
C GLU A 122 -1.59 -6.50 5.59
N TRP A 123 -1.97 -7.31 4.60
CA TRP A 123 -1.05 -8.07 3.76
C TRP A 123 -0.13 -7.16 2.92
N CYS A 124 -0.65 -6.07 2.36
CA CYS A 124 0.17 -5.08 1.67
C CYS A 124 1.13 -4.37 2.63
N ALA A 125 0.66 -3.99 3.82
CA ALA A 125 1.45 -3.26 4.82
C ALA A 125 2.60 -4.09 5.43
N ALA A 126 2.50 -5.41 5.39
CA ALA A 126 3.52 -6.33 5.89
C ALA A 126 4.69 -6.59 4.92
N ARG A 127 4.66 -6.01 3.71
CA ARG A 127 5.58 -6.32 2.61
C ARG A 127 6.52 -5.19 2.23
#